data_AF-A0A962ZHE1-F1
#
_entry.id   AF-A0A962ZHE1-F1
#
_cell.length_a   1.000
_cell.length_b   1.000
_cell.length_c   1.000
_cell.angle_alpha   90.00
_cell.angle_beta   90.00
_cell.angle_gamma   90.00
#
_symmetry.space_group_name_H-M   'P 1'
#
loop_
_entity.id
_entity.type
_entity.pdbx_description
1 polymer ?
#
loop_
_entity_poly.entity_id
_entity_poly.type
_entity_poly.pdbx_seq_one_letter_code
_entity_poly.pdbx_strand_id
1 'polypeptide(L)' 'MSTTTQVARRQIDIEHNRVRSEQLLSSTGHLVIEHANRFYQLRRTAAGKLILTCEPGIESR' A
#
# COMPACT_ATOMS: atom_id res chain seq x y z
N MET A 1 -30.92 -4.94 -1.79
CA MET A 1 -30.17 -3.76 -2.27
C MET A 1 -28.69 -4.12 -2.24
N SER A 2 -28.08 -4.36 -3.39
CA SER A 2 -26.68 -4.81 -3.48
C SER A 2 -25.78 -3.58 -3.51
N THR A 3 -25.11 -3.26 -2.41
CA THR A 3 -24.10 -2.21 -2.39
C THR A 3 -22.86 -2.75 -3.11
N THR A 4 -22.69 -2.38 -4.39
CA THR A 4 -21.43 -2.61 -5.10
C THR A 4 -20.37 -1.74 -4.42
N THR A 5 -19.50 -2.35 -3.60
CA THR A 5 -18.34 -1.68 -3.02
C THR A 5 -17.44 -1.23 -4.17
N GLN A 6 -17.52 0.06 -4.51
CA GLN A 6 -16.68 0.66 -5.53
C GLN A 6 -15.24 0.66 -5.00
N VAL A 7 -14.37 -0.15 -5.62
CA VAL A 7 -12.95 -0.18 -5.29
C VAL A 7 -12.36 1.17 -5.70
N ALA A 8 -12.02 2.01 -4.72
CA ALA A 8 -11.38 3.29 -4.96
C ALA A 8 -9.99 3.07 -5.54
N ARG A 9 -9.78 3.46 -6.80
CA ARG A 9 -8.47 3.44 -7.46
C ARG A 9 -7.77 4.76 -7.22
N ARG A 10 -6.47 4.71 -6.97
CA ARG A 10 -5.60 5.88 -6.84
C ARG A 10 -4.54 5.86 -7.93
N GLN A 11 -4.41 6.96 -8.65
CA GLN A 11 -3.29 7.19 -9.58
C GLN A 11 -2.08 7.70 -8.79
N ILE A 12 -0.89 7.20 -9.13
CA ILE A 12 0.39 7.64 -8.56
C ILE A 12 1.32 8.04 -9.69
N ASP A 13 2.07 9.12 -9.49
CA ASP A 13 3.03 9.61 -10.48
C ASP A 13 4.44 9.20 -10.05
N ILE A 14 5.19 8.61 -10.98
CA ILE A 14 6.58 8.17 -10.77
C ILE A 14 7.45 8.97 -11.74
N GLU A 15 8.37 9.77 -11.21
CA GLU A 15 9.27 10.62 -11.98
C GLU A 15 10.70 10.13 -11.80
N HIS A 16 11.39 9.76 -12.89
CA HIS A 16 12.79 9.30 -12.83
C HIS A 16 13.04 8.16 -11.81
N ASN A 17 12.08 7.25 -11.65
CA ASN A 17 12.08 6.18 -10.62
C ASN A 17 11.98 6.68 -9.18
N ARG A 18 11.42 7.87 -8.97
CA ARG A 18 11.14 8.47 -7.67
C ARG A 18 9.65 8.72 -7.52
N VAL A 19 9.14 8.47 -6.32
CA VAL A 19 7.76 8.77 -5.93
C VAL A 19 7.77 9.32 -4.50
N ARG A 20 6.84 10.21 -4.18
CA ARG A 20 6.67 10.72 -2.81
C ARG A 20 5.95 9.67 -1.96
N SER A 21 6.40 9.47 -0.72
CA SER A 21 5.79 8.49 0.19
C SER A 21 4.32 8.78 0.45
N GLU A 22 3.92 10.04 0.43
CA GLU A 22 2.54 10.49 0.65
C GLU A 22 1.62 10.05 -0.50
N GLN A 23 2.16 9.85 -1.71
CA GLN A 23 1.42 9.32 -2.85
C GLN A 23 1.31 7.80 -2.80
N LEU A 24 2.27 7.11 -2.15
CA LEU A 24 2.24 5.65 -2.00
C LEU A 24 1.40 5.20 -0.81
N LEU A 25 1.45 5.89 0.32
CA LEU A 25 0.77 5.44 1.54
C LEU A 25 -0.69 5.89 1.54
N SER A 26 -1.57 5.10 2.13
CA SER A 26 -2.93 5.53 2.43
C SER A 26 -2.93 6.65 3.47
N SER A 27 -4.11 7.21 3.75
CA SER A 27 -4.32 8.11 4.90
C SER A 27 -3.97 7.47 6.24
N THR A 28 -4.02 6.13 6.33
CA THR A 28 -3.62 5.34 7.51
C THR A 28 -2.11 5.06 7.57
N GLY A 29 -1.32 5.59 6.64
CA GLY A 29 0.14 5.56 6.67
C GLY A 29 0.77 4.23 6.26
N HIS A 30 0.01 3.36 5.59
CA HIS A 30 0.49 2.07 5.08
C HIS A 30 0.02 1.80 3.64
N LEU A 31 0.72 0.91 2.95
CA LEU A 31 0.38 0.39 1.63
C LEU A 31 0.64 -1.11 1.65
N VAL A 32 -0.34 -1.90 1.20
CA VAL A 32 -0.13 -3.32 0.94
C VAL A 32 0.35 -3.49 -0.50
N ILE A 33 1.43 -4.24 -0.67
CA ILE A 33 2.05 -4.59 -1.94
C ILE A 33 1.91 -6.10 -2.08
N GLU A 34 1.21 -6.54 -3.13
CA GLU A 34 1.18 -7.94 -3.52
C GLU A 34 2.32 -8.22 -4.49
N HIS A 35 3.12 -9.24 -4.21
CA HIS A 35 4.21 -9.69 -5.06
C HIS A 35 4.33 -11.21 -4.99
N ALA A 36 4.15 -11.90 -6.11
CA ALA A 36 4.23 -13.36 -6.21
C ALA A 36 3.35 -14.08 -5.16
N ASN A 37 2.09 -13.67 -5.04
CA ASN A 37 1.10 -14.17 -4.06
C ASN A 37 1.52 -14.01 -2.60
N ARG A 38 2.47 -13.10 -2.32
CA ARG A 38 2.86 -12.69 -0.99
C ARG A 38 2.49 -11.24 -0.79
N PHE A 39 2.10 -10.92 0.43
CA PHE A 39 1.74 -9.56 0.79
C PHE A 39 2.81 -8.95 1.68
N TYR A 40 3.17 -7.74 1.33
CA TYR A 40 4.10 -6.91 2.05
C TYR A 40 3.40 -5.62 2.44
N GLN A 41 3.73 -5.08 3.59
CA GLN A 41 3.27 -3.77 4.02
C GLN A 41 4.43 -2.79 4.03
N LEU A 42 4.30 -1.75 3.22
CA LEU A 42 5.12 -0.55 3.33
C LEU A 42 4.42 0.37 4.33
N ARG A 43 5.10 0.75 5.42
CA ARG A 43 4.52 1.64 6.45
C ARG A 43 5.50 2.67 6.95
N ARG A 44 4.96 3.78 7.49
CA ARG A 44 5.74 4.74 8.29
C ARG A 44 5.94 4.22 9.70
N THR A 45 7.13 4.43 10.23
CA THR A 45 7.49 4.21 11.64
C THR A 45 7.27 5.49 12.45
N ALA A 46 7.22 5.37 13.78
CA ALA A 46 7.10 6.53 14.67
C ALA A 46 8.27 7.53 14.51
N ALA A 47 9.45 7.05 14.12
CA ALA A 47 10.61 7.88 13.81
C ALA A 47 10.56 8.54 12.41
N GLY A 48 9.45 8.40 11.68
CA GLY A 48 9.23 9.02 10.36
C GLY A 48 9.87 8.28 9.18
N LYS A 49 10.51 7.12 9.40
CA LYS A 49 11.11 6.30 8.32
C LYS A 49 10.10 5.33 7.71
N LEU A 50 10.35 4.88 6.48
CA LEU A 50 9.59 3.80 5.84
C LEU A 50 10.26 2.45 6.10
N ILE A 51 9.44 1.43 6.33
CA ILE A 51 9.88 0.04 6.37
C ILE A 51 8.95 -0.85 5.56
N LEU A 52 9.49 -1.93 5.01
CA LEU A 52 8.75 -3.00 4.35
C LEU A 52 8.72 -4.22 5.27
N THR A 53 7.54 -4.72 5.60
CA THR A 53 7.34 -5.93 6.41
C THR A 53 6.52 -6.95 5.65
N CYS A 54 6.70 -8.23 5.94
CA CYS A 54 5.78 -9.26 5.45
C CYS A 54 4.48 -9.15 6.25
N GLU A 55 3.33 -9.22 5.57
CA GLU A 55 2.01 -9.31 6.23
C GLU A 55 1.56 -10.77 6.24
N PRO A 56 1.72 -11.50 7.36
CA PRO A 56 1.17 -12.85 7.48
C PRO A 56 -0.36 -12.80 7.53
N GLY A 57 -1.02 -13.64 6.74
CA GLY A 57 -2.48 -13.84 6.82
C GLY A 57 -3.34 -13.02 5.85
N ILE A 58 -2.73 -12.21 4.96
CA ILE A 58 -3.44 -11.76 3.76
C ILE A 58 -3.24 -12.86 2.71
N GLU A 59 -4.29 -13.61 2.41
CA GLU A 59 -4.29 -14.60 1.33
C GLU A 59 -4.88 -13.96 0.07
N SER A 60 -4.24 -14.16 -1.09
CA SER A 60 -4.80 -13.75 -2.37
C SER A 60 -6.09 -14.53 -2.58
N ARG A 61 -7.23 -13.83 -2.47
CA ARG A 61 -8.55 -14.40 -2.77
C ARG A 61 -8.74 -14.61 -4.27
#